data_AF-A0A7J8X1Y6-F1
#
_entry.id   AF-A0A7J8X1Y6-F1
#
_cell.length_a   1.000
_cell.length_b   1.000
_cell.length_c   1.000
_cell.angle_alpha   90.00
_cell.angle_beta   90.00
_cell.angle_gamma   90.00
#
_symmetry.space_group_name_H-M   'P 1'
#
loop_
_entity.id
_entity.type
_entity.pdbx_description
1 polymer ?
#
loop_
_entity_poly.entity_id
_entity_poly.type
_entity_poly.pdbx_seq_one_letter_code
_entity_poly.pdbx_strand_id
1 'polypeptide(L)'
;MEIFYMKNGDIRFKPVSSDKFWRRSPNWIWADSDDTEGTDKDTLFRAFKVDNKTIALLNLGNNMFCKRLTDEGKTSCLNAAVPSITREAYLRVQEPVLSRTIYNFRYDTENARVYNEQVILVAKNSATNRTTQANTLDVKLSYTEISTSTWLAHFTLGLEAKVSFQVRVPFISKTGVEISSKYETGIEWGETTTTATIMEVNHQVHVPPMTKVTVYLMMSHGMCDVP
;
A
#
# COMPACT_ATOMS: atom_id res chain seq x y z
N MET A 1 6.40 -21.20 -11.25
CA MET A 1 7.81 -21.10 -10.81
C MET A 1 7.77 -20.99 -9.30
N GLU A 2 8.61 -21.72 -8.59
CA GLU A 2 8.82 -21.55 -7.15
C GLU A 2 10.06 -20.70 -6.92
N ILE A 3 10.01 -19.80 -5.93
CA ILE A 3 11.09 -18.88 -5.57
C ILE A 3 11.49 -19.13 -4.12
N PHE A 4 12.78 -19.32 -3.89
CA PHE A 4 13.35 -19.56 -2.57
C PHE A 4 14.26 -18.40 -2.18
N TYR A 5 14.04 -17.84 -1.00
CA TYR A 5 14.79 -16.70 -0.49
C TYR A 5 15.89 -17.15 0.46
N MET A 6 17.11 -16.68 0.20
CA MET A 6 18.27 -16.88 1.07
C MET A 6 18.28 -15.79 2.16
N LYS A 7 18.93 -16.07 3.30
CA LYS A 7 18.99 -15.14 4.44
C LYS A 7 19.57 -13.76 4.09
N ASN A 8 20.38 -13.67 3.04
CA ASN A 8 21.04 -12.45 2.57
C ASN A 8 20.25 -11.71 1.47
N GLY A 9 19.04 -12.17 1.13
CA GLY A 9 18.19 -11.57 0.10
C GLY A 9 18.44 -12.08 -1.33
N ASP A 10 19.41 -12.98 -1.54
CA ASP A 10 19.57 -13.66 -2.82
C ASP A 10 18.45 -14.69 -3.02
N ILE A 11 18.17 -15.02 -4.28
CA ILE A 11 17.03 -15.86 -4.67
C ILE A 11 17.47 -17.04 -5.52
N ARG A 12 16.72 -18.14 -5.41
CA ARG A 12 16.85 -19.34 -6.23
C ARG A 12 15.52 -19.63 -6.90
N PHE A 13 15.58 -20.14 -8.13
CA PHE A 13 14.40 -20.46 -8.94
C PHE A 13 14.30 -21.95 -9.16
N LYS A 14 13.11 -22.51 -8.97
CA LYS A 14 12.80 -23.92 -9.25
C LYS A 14 11.53 -24.00 -10.11
N PRO A 15 11.60 -24.48 -11.37
CA PRO A 15 10.41 -24.65 -12.19
C PRO A 15 9.43 -25.63 -11.54
N VAL A 16 8.12 -25.38 -11.63
CA VAL A 16 7.11 -26.29 -11.02
C VAL A 16 7.12 -27.67 -11.68
N SER A 17 7.63 -27.76 -12.91
CA SER A 17 7.75 -29.00 -13.68
C SER A 17 9.01 -29.82 -13.35
N SER A 18 9.86 -29.38 -12.41
CA SER A 18 11.13 -30.03 -12.09
C SER A 18 11.52 -29.83 -10.62
N ASP A 19 12.12 -30.84 -10.01
CA ASP A 19 12.70 -30.71 -8.66
C ASP A 19 14.09 -30.06 -8.66
N LYS A 20 14.60 -29.68 -9.83
CA LYS A 20 15.95 -29.10 -10.01
C LYS A 20 15.93 -27.58 -10.05
N PHE A 21 16.94 -26.97 -9.42
CA PHE A 21 17.12 -25.52 -9.41
C PHE A 21 17.72 -24.99 -10.71
N TRP A 22 17.41 -23.72 -10.99
CA TRP A 22 18.12 -22.95 -12.00
C TRP A 22 19.61 -22.83 -11.66
N ARG A 23 20.46 -23.03 -12.66
CA ARG A 23 21.91 -22.95 -12.56
C ARG A 23 22.52 -22.40 -13.84
N ARG A 24 23.50 -21.53 -13.70
CA ARG A 24 24.32 -21.03 -14.81
C ARG A 24 25.36 -22.08 -15.23
N SER A 25 25.41 -22.45 -16.51
CA SER A 25 26.45 -23.34 -17.07
C SER A 25 26.61 -23.25 -18.61
N PRO A 26 27.82 -22.97 -19.14
CA PRO A 26 28.74 -22.04 -18.51
C PRO A 26 28.02 -20.71 -18.30
N ASN A 27 27.35 -20.13 -19.31
CA ASN A 27 26.57 -18.88 -19.14
C ASN A 27 25.07 -19.05 -19.40
N TRP A 28 24.63 -20.17 -19.96
CA TRP A 28 23.21 -20.48 -20.12
C TRP A 28 22.58 -20.84 -18.79
N ILE A 29 21.30 -20.51 -18.61
CA ILE A 29 20.55 -20.91 -17.40
C ILE A 29 19.80 -22.22 -17.67
N TRP A 30 20.17 -23.25 -16.93
CA TRP A 30 19.59 -24.61 -16.98
C TRP A 30 18.78 -24.87 -15.73
N ALA A 31 17.80 -25.78 -15.80
CA ALA A 31 17.06 -26.27 -14.62
C ALA A 31 17.53 -27.69 -14.28
N ASP A 32 18.79 -27.82 -13.87
CA ASP A 32 19.49 -29.10 -13.73
C ASP A 32 20.22 -29.28 -12.39
N SER A 33 20.19 -28.29 -11.50
CA SER A 33 20.96 -28.36 -10.26
C SER A 33 20.26 -29.13 -9.15
N ASP A 34 21.05 -29.98 -8.50
CA ASP A 34 20.71 -30.73 -7.28
C ASP A 34 21.11 -30.03 -5.98
N ASP A 35 21.69 -28.83 -6.05
CA ASP A 35 22.08 -28.09 -4.86
C ASP A 35 20.84 -27.73 -4.02
N THR A 36 20.65 -28.36 -2.86
CA THR A 36 19.53 -28.06 -1.96
C THR A 36 19.85 -26.92 -0.99
N GLU A 37 21.13 -26.70 -0.70
CA GLU A 37 21.58 -25.78 0.35
C GLU A 37 21.86 -24.37 -0.17
N GLY A 38 21.93 -24.18 -1.50
CA GLY A 38 22.19 -22.88 -2.12
C GLY A 38 23.62 -22.41 -1.90
N THR A 39 24.55 -23.35 -1.89
CA THR A 39 25.99 -23.08 -1.74
C THR A 39 26.67 -22.85 -3.09
N ASP A 40 26.06 -23.33 -4.18
CA ASP A 40 26.52 -23.08 -5.53
C ASP A 40 26.07 -21.70 -6.00
N LYS A 41 27.04 -20.79 -6.17
CA LYS A 41 26.81 -19.42 -6.66
C LYS A 41 26.17 -19.38 -8.04
N ASP A 42 26.35 -20.42 -8.86
CA ASP A 42 25.69 -20.51 -10.16
C ASP A 42 24.17 -20.69 -10.04
N THR A 43 23.68 -21.11 -8.88
CA THR A 43 22.24 -21.23 -8.58
C THR A 43 21.65 -20.00 -7.88
N LEU A 44 22.49 -19.02 -7.52
CA LEU A 44 22.07 -17.83 -6.79
C LEU A 44 21.91 -16.64 -7.75
N PHE A 45 20.79 -15.94 -7.57
CA PHE A 45 20.46 -14.77 -8.37
C PHE A 45 20.10 -13.59 -7.47
N ARG A 46 20.23 -12.38 -8.02
CA ARG A 46 19.74 -11.15 -7.40
C ARG A 46 18.81 -10.43 -8.37
N ALA A 47 17.62 -10.08 -7.89
CA ALA A 47 16.64 -9.33 -8.67
C ALA A 47 16.80 -7.82 -8.47
N PHE A 48 16.71 -7.09 -9.57
CA PHE A 48 16.70 -5.63 -9.60
C PHE A 48 15.40 -5.15 -10.24
N LYS A 49 14.68 -4.27 -9.55
CA LYS A 49 13.47 -3.64 -10.09
C LYS A 49 13.88 -2.68 -11.22
N VAL A 50 13.33 -2.89 -12.41
CA VAL A 50 13.47 -1.96 -13.55
C VAL A 50 12.28 -1.00 -13.57
N ASP A 51 11.07 -1.55 -13.46
CA ASP A 51 9.82 -0.81 -13.35
C ASP A 51 8.78 -1.62 -12.55
N ASN A 52 7.50 -1.26 -12.61
CA ASN A 52 6.44 -1.93 -11.84
C ASN A 52 6.14 -3.38 -12.28
N LYS A 53 6.58 -3.81 -13.46
CA LYS A 53 6.30 -5.12 -14.07
C LYS A 53 7.55 -5.82 -14.58
N THR A 54 8.68 -5.14 -14.61
CA THR A 54 9.93 -5.62 -15.18
C THR A 54 11.02 -5.70 -14.12
N ILE A 55 11.74 -6.82 -14.13
CA ILE A 55 12.95 -7.01 -13.35
C ILE A 55 14.13 -7.33 -14.27
N ALA A 56 15.34 -7.19 -13.72
CA ALA A 56 16.55 -7.80 -14.26
C ALA A 56 17.11 -8.79 -13.23
N LEU A 57 17.73 -9.87 -13.71
CA LEU A 57 18.32 -10.90 -12.86
C LEU A 57 19.84 -10.92 -13.04
N LEU A 58 20.59 -10.71 -11.97
CA LEU A 58 22.02 -10.92 -11.92
C LEU A 58 22.30 -12.35 -11.43
N ASN A 59 23.16 -13.12 -12.10
CA ASN A 59 23.65 -14.39 -11.56
C ASN A 59 24.94 -14.15 -10.76
N LEU A 60 25.06 -14.75 -9.57
CA LEU A 60 26.21 -14.50 -8.68
C LEU A 60 27.45 -15.35 -9.01
N GLY A 61 27.31 -16.36 -9.85
CA GLY A 61 28.43 -17.20 -10.30
C GLY A 61 29.38 -16.46 -11.25
N ASN A 62 28.84 -15.62 -12.14
CA ASN A 62 29.64 -14.81 -13.07
C ASN A 62 29.43 -13.29 -12.95
N ASN A 63 28.58 -12.83 -12.03
CA ASN A 63 28.23 -11.42 -11.84
C ASN A 63 27.73 -10.72 -13.12
N MET A 64 27.00 -11.44 -13.97
CA MET A 64 26.40 -10.89 -15.18
C MET A 64 24.88 -10.98 -15.16
N PHE A 65 24.24 -10.01 -15.81
CA PHE A 65 22.80 -9.98 -15.97
C PHE A 65 22.35 -11.00 -17.02
N CYS A 66 21.27 -11.68 -16.69
CA CYS A 66 20.59 -12.61 -17.56
C CYS A 66 19.83 -11.85 -18.64
N LYS A 67 20.06 -12.21 -19.90
CA LYS A 67 19.35 -11.68 -21.07
C LYS A 67 18.83 -12.80 -21.96
N ARG A 68 17.87 -12.44 -22.81
CA ARG A 68 17.51 -13.26 -23.96
C ARG A 68 18.66 -13.26 -24.97
N LEU A 69 19.11 -14.45 -25.37
CA LEU A 69 20.18 -14.64 -26.35
C LEU A 69 19.83 -15.76 -27.33
N THR A 70 20.17 -15.54 -28.60
CA THR A 70 20.16 -16.58 -29.64
C THR A 70 21.62 -16.81 -30.05
N ASP A 71 22.17 -17.95 -29.65
CA ASP A 71 23.56 -18.33 -29.94
C ASP A 71 23.74 -19.84 -29.68
N GLU A 72 24.83 -20.44 -30.17
CA GLU A 72 25.20 -21.84 -29.93
C GLU A 72 24.04 -22.84 -30.16
N GLY A 73 23.28 -22.64 -31.24
CA GLY A 73 22.13 -23.47 -31.60
C GLY A 73 20.89 -23.30 -30.71
N LYS A 74 20.90 -22.35 -29.77
CA LYS A 74 19.78 -22.02 -28.88
C LYS A 74 19.12 -20.74 -29.34
N THR A 75 17.79 -20.72 -29.37
CA THR A 75 17.03 -19.56 -29.85
C THR A 75 16.32 -18.89 -28.69
N SER A 76 16.63 -17.62 -28.44
CA SER A 76 15.96 -16.78 -27.44
C SER A 76 15.92 -17.40 -26.03
N CYS A 77 17.00 -18.07 -25.61
CA CYS A 77 17.13 -18.65 -24.28
C CYS A 77 17.70 -17.65 -23.27
N LEU A 78 17.60 -17.97 -21.98
CA LEU A 78 18.12 -17.15 -20.89
C LEU A 78 19.62 -17.39 -20.69
N ASN A 79 20.42 -16.33 -20.71
CA ASN A 79 21.89 -16.40 -20.60
C ASN A 79 22.45 -15.22 -19.79
N ALA A 80 23.32 -15.49 -18.81
CA ALA A 80 24.01 -14.48 -18.01
C ALA A 80 25.22 -13.91 -18.77
N ALA A 81 24.99 -12.89 -19.60
CA ALA A 81 25.95 -12.45 -20.63
C ALA A 81 26.31 -10.96 -20.63
N VAL A 82 25.59 -10.10 -19.91
CA VAL A 82 25.81 -8.64 -20.00
C VAL A 82 26.17 -8.03 -18.64
N PRO A 83 27.15 -7.10 -18.59
CA PRO A 83 27.62 -6.52 -17.33
C PRO A 83 26.67 -5.44 -16.78
N SER A 84 25.69 -5.01 -17.56
CA SER A 84 24.69 -4.02 -17.18
C SER A 84 23.30 -4.41 -17.69
N ILE A 85 22.27 -3.80 -17.12
CA ILE A 85 20.89 -4.06 -17.50
C ILE A 85 20.64 -3.46 -18.89
N THR A 86 20.57 -4.31 -19.91
CA THR A 86 20.13 -3.93 -21.26
C THR A 86 18.66 -4.28 -21.47
N ARG A 87 18.06 -3.81 -22.58
CA ARG A 87 16.66 -4.12 -22.92
C ARG A 87 16.38 -5.61 -23.04
N GLU A 88 17.35 -6.41 -23.49
CA GLU A 88 17.23 -7.86 -23.58
C GLU A 88 17.32 -8.56 -22.22
N ALA A 89 17.78 -7.86 -21.18
CA ALA A 89 17.83 -8.32 -19.79
C ALA A 89 16.56 -8.02 -19.00
N TYR A 90 15.53 -7.48 -19.66
CA TYR A 90 14.22 -7.23 -19.06
C TYR A 90 13.40 -8.52 -19.01
N LEU A 91 13.10 -8.99 -17.81
CA LEU A 91 12.16 -10.06 -17.54
C LEU A 91 10.86 -9.46 -17.03
N ARG A 92 9.77 -9.64 -17.79
CA ARG A 92 8.43 -9.27 -17.32
C ARG A 92 7.97 -10.30 -16.31
N VAL A 93 7.65 -9.83 -15.10
CA VAL A 93 7.02 -10.65 -14.07
C VAL A 93 5.54 -10.75 -14.41
N GLN A 94 5.08 -11.97 -14.67
CA GLN A 94 3.67 -12.26 -14.82
C GLN A 94 3.21 -13.03 -13.60
N GLU A 95 2.15 -12.55 -12.99
CA GLU A 95 1.50 -13.28 -11.93
C GLU A 95 0.34 -14.11 -12.51
N PRO A 96 0.37 -15.45 -12.41
CA PRO A 96 -0.68 -16.30 -12.93
C PRO A 96 -1.84 -16.46 -11.92
N VAL A 97 -2.31 -15.37 -11.30
CA VAL A 97 -3.48 -15.40 -10.41
C VAL A 97 -4.58 -14.49 -10.95
N LEU A 98 -5.83 -14.94 -10.85
CA LEU A 98 -7.00 -14.17 -11.29
C LEU A 98 -7.34 -13.04 -10.32
N SER A 99 -7.15 -13.28 -9.03
CA SER A 99 -7.39 -12.31 -7.96
C SER A 99 -6.53 -12.61 -6.74
N ARG A 100 -6.35 -11.59 -5.91
CA ARG A 100 -5.74 -11.71 -4.58
C ARG A 100 -6.69 -11.15 -3.53
N THR A 101 -6.70 -11.77 -2.36
CA THR A 101 -7.39 -11.22 -1.19
C THR A 101 -6.37 -10.95 -0.09
N ILE A 102 -6.29 -9.70 0.36
CA ILE A 102 -5.46 -9.27 1.48
C ILE A 102 -6.36 -9.13 2.70
N TYR A 103 -5.96 -9.73 3.82
CA TYR A 103 -6.73 -9.74 5.07
C TYR A 103 -5.81 -9.58 6.27
N ASN A 104 -6.40 -9.34 7.45
CA ASN A 104 -5.68 -9.14 8.72
C ASN A 104 -4.65 -8.00 8.70
N PHE A 105 -5.05 -6.82 8.21
CA PHE A 105 -4.26 -5.60 8.35
C PHE A 105 -3.94 -5.36 9.83
N ARG A 106 -2.65 -5.14 10.11
CA ARG A 106 -2.15 -4.75 11.43
C ARG A 106 -1.54 -3.37 11.26
N TYR A 107 -2.03 -2.42 12.04
CA TYR A 107 -1.58 -1.04 12.02
C TYR A 107 -0.66 -0.83 13.21
N ASP A 108 0.51 -0.24 12.96
CA ASP A 108 1.39 0.23 14.02
C ASP A 108 1.03 1.66 14.42
N THR A 109 -0.04 1.79 15.20
CA THR A 109 -0.55 3.11 15.63
C THR A 109 0.39 3.84 16.59
N GLU A 110 1.27 3.13 17.28
CA GLU A 110 2.26 3.73 18.20
C GLU A 110 3.35 4.50 17.44
N ASN A 111 3.71 4.03 16.25
CA ASN A 111 4.67 4.68 15.35
C ASN A 111 4.00 5.50 14.25
N ALA A 112 2.71 5.78 14.37
CA ALA A 112 1.99 6.62 13.42
C ALA A 112 2.45 8.09 13.49
N ARG A 113 2.51 8.74 12.34
CA ARG A 113 2.88 10.16 12.22
C ARG A 113 1.65 10.99 11.93
N VAL A 114 1.32 11.93 12.81
CA VAL A 114 0.29 12.95 12.55
C VAL A 114 0.95 14.27 12.14
N TYR A 115 0.38 14.94 11.13
CA TYR A 115 0.92 16.20 10.59
C TYR A 115 -0.17 17.05 9.92
N ASN A 116 0.16 18.31 9.62
CA ASN A 116 -0.75 19.29 9.02
C ASN A 116 -2.06 19.48 9.80
N GLU A 117 -2.01 19.34 11.13
CA GLU A 117 -3.17 19.55 11.99
C GLU A 117 -3.52 21.04 12.08
N GLN A 118 -4.79 21.34 11.85
CA GLN A 118 -5.35 22.67 11.97
C GLN A 118 -6.79 22.60 12.47
N VAL A 119 -7.21 23.63 13.20
CA VAL A 119 -8.61 23.79 13.62
C VAL A 119 -9.34 24.60 12.56
N ILE A 120 -10.43 24.04 12.02
CA ILE A 120 -11.24 24.67 10.97
C ILE A 120 -12.68 24.90 11.44
N LEU A 121 -13.29 26.00 10.99
CA LEU A 121 -14.72 26.28 11.18
C LEU A 121 -15.52 25.49 10.13
N VAL A 122 -16.30 24.51 10.59
CA VAL A 122 -17.03 23.60 9.68
C VAL A 122 -18.52 23.91 9.57
N ALA A 123 -19.12 24.51 10.60
CA ALA A 123 -20.52 24.94 10.57
C ALA A 123 -20.74 26.13 11.50
N LYS A 124 -21.75 26.95 11.18
CA LYS A 124 -22.24 28.00 12.08
C LYS A 124 -23.75 28.09 12.02
N ASN A 125 -24.37 28.31 13.16
CA ASN A 125 -25.79 28.58 13.23
C ASN A 125 -26.07 29.48 14.45
N SER A 126 -27.29 29.99 14.60
CA SER A 126 -27.62 30.95 15.65
C SER A 126 -29.02 30.76 16.20
N ALA A 127 -29.18 31.06 17.48
CA ALA A 127 -30.47 31.17 18.15
C ALA A 127 -30.71 32.62 18.57
N THR A 128 -31.95 33.10 18.43
CA THR A 128 -32.33 34.46 18.82
C THR A 128 -33.49 34.41 19.79
N ASN A 129 -33.31 35.02 20.95
CA ASN A 129 -34.37 35.19 21.94
C ASN A 129 -34.97 36.59 21.80
N ARG A 130 -36.22 36.66 21.36
CA ARG A 130 -36.98 37.91 21.21
C ARG A 130 -37.92 38.19 22.38
N THR A 131 -37.77 37.45 23.47
CA THR A 131 -38.56 37.64 24.69
C THR A 131 -37.79 38.48 25.70
N THR A 132 -38.50 38.99 26.71
CA THR A 132 -37.95 39.78 27.81
C THR A 132 -37.38 38.90 28.94
N GLN A 133 -37.52 37.57 28.83
CA GLN A 133 -36.98 36.59 29.79
C GLN A 133 -35.90 35.74 29.12
N ALA A 134 -34.97 35.20 29.88
CA ALA A 134 -33.94 34.31 29.34
C ALA A 134 -34.57 32.97 28.92
N ASN A 135 -34.04 32.36 27.86
CA ASN A 135 -34.57 31.10 27.35
C ASN A 135 -33.43 30.17 26.89
N THR A 136 -33.67 28.86 26.89
CA THR A 136 -32.74 27.87 26.34
C THR A 136 -33.26 27.43 24.98
N LEU A 137 -32.45 27.59 23.94
CA LEU A 137 -32.83 27.28 22.56
C LEU A 137 -31.89 26.24 21.97
N ASP A 138 -32.43 25.35 21.15
CA ASP A 138 -31.67 24.37 20.38
C ASP A 138 -31.03 25.02 19.16
N VAL A 139 -29.74 24.74 18.94
CA VAL A 139 -28.99 25.12 17.74
C VAL A 139 -28.51 23.84 17.06
N LYS A 140 -29.12 23.54 15.91
CA LYS A 140 -28.74 22.42 15.05
C LYS A 140 -27.61 22.83 14.11
N LEU A 141 -26.54 22.04 14.08
CA LEU A 141 -25.39 22.21 13.20
C LEU A 141 -25.23 20.91 12.40
N SER A 142 -24.99 21.03 11.10
CA SER A 142 -24.66 19.91 10.23
C SER A 142 -23.40 20.20 9.43
N TYR A 143 -22.59 19.17 9.22
CA TYR A 143 -21.38 19.22 8.43
C TYR A 143 -21.15 17.87 7.74
N THR A 144 -20.65 17.89 6.51
CA THR A 144 -20.21 16.68 5.81
C THR A 144 -18.70 16.57 5.94
N GLU A 145 -18.24 15.62 6.73
CA GLU A 145 -16.84 15.26 6.84
C GLU A 145 -16.42 14.51 5.57
N ILE A 146 -15.32 14.96 4.95
CA ILE A 146 -14.71 14.32 3.79
C ILE A 146 -13.35 13.82 4.23
N SER A 147 -13.17 12.51 4.24
CA SER A 147 -11.88 11.86 4.51
C SER A 147 -11.36 11.18 3.25
N THR A 148 -10.04 11.06 3.16
CA THR A 148 -9.37 10.35 2.07
C THR A 148 -8.38 9.37 2.64
N SER A 149 -8.27 8.19 2.03
CA SER A 149 -7.37 7.14 2.49
C SER A 149 -6.73 6.39 1.31
N THR A 150 -5.47 5.99 1.48
CA THR A 150 -4.67 5.31 0.47
C THR A 150 -3.80 4.26 1.13
N TRP A 151 -3.75 3.05 0.58
CA TRP A 151 -2.87 1.98 1.04
C TRP A 151 -1.76 1.75 0.01
N LEU A 152 -0.51 1.90 0.45
CA LEU A 152 0.67 1.74 -0.37
C LEU A 152 1.52 0.56 0.13
N ALA A 153 2.18 -0.15 -0.79
CA ALA A 153 3.19 -1.14 -0.46
C ALA A 153 4.55 -0.67 -0.99
N HIS A 154 5.58 -0.83 -0.17
CA HIS A 154 6.96 -0.53 -0.58
C HIS A 154 7.52 -1.53 -1.62
N PHE A 155 6.88 -2.69 -1.85
CA PHE A 155 7.50 -3.77 -2.65
C PHE A 155 6.54 -4.61 -3.52
N THR A 156 5.49 -4.06 -4.12
CA THR A 156 4.63 -4.87 -4.99
C THR A 156 5.01 -4.76 -6.47
N LEU A 157 5.96 -5.60 -6.89
CA LEU A 157 6.06 -6.03 -8.29
C LEU A 157 4.79 -6.84 -8.62
N GLY A 158 4.00 -6.40 -9.60
CA GLY A 158 2.86 -7.17 -10.11
C GLY A 158 1.61 -7.16 -9.22
N LEU A 159 0.88 -6.03 -9.22
CA LEU A 159 -0.54 -5.99 -8.85
C LEU A 159 -1.39 -5.75 -10.11
N GLU A 160 -1.16 -6.53 -11.18
CA GLU A 160 -2.09 -6.54 -12.33
C GLU A 160 -3.39 -7.31 -12.00
N ALA A 161 -3.33 -8.27 -11.06
CA ALA A 161 -4.50 -9.02 -10.63
C ALA A 161 -5.42 -8.16 -9.75
N LYS A 162 -6.73 -8.35 -9.89
CA LYS A 162 -7.73 -7.64 -9.06
C LYS A 162 -7.49 -7.98 -7.59
N VAL A 163 -7.16 -6.97 -6.79
CA VAL A 163 -7.01 -7.12 -5.34
C VAL A 163 -8.28 -6.68 -4.66
N SER A 164 -8.80 -7.53 -3.77
CA SER A 164 -9.89 -7.17 -2.87
C SER A 164 -9.40 -7.21 -1.43
N PHE A 165 -9.82 -6.23 -0.64
CA PHE A 165 -9.58 -6.21 0.80
C PHE A 165 -10.70 -5.47 1.53
N GLN A 166 -10.78 -5.75 2.83
CA GLN A 166 -11.60 -5.01 3.77
C GLN A 166 -10.69 -4.51 4.89
N VAL A 167 -10.83 -3.24 5.23
CA VAL A 167 -9.95 -2.55 6.17
C VAL A 167 -10.75 -1.75 7.17
N ARG A 168 -10.16 -1.51 8.34
CA ARG A 168 -10.65 -0.51 9.27
C ARG A 168 -9.78 0.72 9.09
N VAL A 169 -10.39 1.85 8.77
CA VAL A 169 -9.66 3.07 8.44
C VAL A 169 -9.11 3.70 9.72
N PRO A 170 -7.80 3.99 9.78
CA PRO A 170 -7.24 4.77 10.87
C PRO A 170 -7.79 6.21 10.87
N PHE A 171 -7.93 6.81 12.05
CA PHE A 171 -8.36 8.19 12.21
C PHE A 171 -7.64 8.87 13.37
N ILE A 172 -7.57 10.21 13.32
CA ILE A 172 -6.90 11.03 14.34
C ILE A 172 -7.88 11.28 15.50
N SER A 173 -7.48 10.89 16.71
CA SER A 173 -8.21 11.13 17.95
C SER A 173 -7.42 12.09 18.86
N LYS A 174 -8.00 12.43 20.02
CA LYS A 174 -7.30 13.23 21.05
C LYS A 174 -6.09 12.50 21.66
N THR A 175 -6.10 11.17 21.62
CA THR A 175 -5.10 10.28 22.24
C THR A 175 -4.05 9.78 21.25
N GLY A 176 -4.13 10.19 19.97
CA GLY A 176 -3.28 9.73 18.89
C GLY A 176 -4.10 9.09 17.76
N VAL A 177 -3.47 8.22 16.98
CA VAL A 177 -4.16 7.51 15.90
C VAL A 177 -4.90 6.29 16.46
N GLU A 178 -6.18 6.18 16.11
CA GLU A 178 -7.04 5.05 16.48
C GLU A 178 -7.58 4.36 15.23
N ILE A 179 -8.07 3.13 15.38
CA ILE A 179 -8.59 2.32 14.28
C ILE A 179 -10.12 2.25 14.38
N SER A 180 -10.82 2.50 13.27
CA SER A 180 -12.28 2.45 13.26
C SER A 180 -12.83 1.07 13.66
N SER A 181 -14.03 1.04 14.22
CA SER A 181 -14.69 -0.22 14.59
C SER A 181 -15.32 -0.95 13.40
N LYS A 182 -15.60 -0.23 12.31
CA LYS A 182 -16.30 -0.72 11.12
C LYS A 182 -15.32 -1.04 10.00
N TYR A 183 -15.56 -2.16 9.33
CA TYR A 183 -14.86 -2.49 8.10
C TYR A 183 -15.44 -1.70 6.93
N GLU A 184 -14.55 -1.16 6.12
CA GLU A 184 -14.84 -0.57 4.81
C GLU A 184 -14.45 -1.55 3.70
N THR A 185 -15.20 -1.50 2.60
CA THR A 185 -15.04 -2.38 1.44
C THR A 185 -15.01 -1.54 0.17
N GLY A 186 -14.43 -2.07 -0.90
CA GLY A 186 -14.37 -1.35 -2.18
C GLY A 186 -13.21 -0.35 -2.27
N ILE A 187 -12.27 -0.43 -1.35
CA ILE A 187 -11.01 0.29 -1.41
C ILE A 187 -10.07 -0.46 -2.37
N GLU A 188 -9.45 0.28 -3.29
CA GLU A 188 -8.49 -0.25 -4.24
C GLU A 188 -7.06 0.02 -3.78
N TRP A 189 -6.18 -0.96 -3.98
CA TRP A 189 -4.80 -0.85 -3.52
C TRP A 189 -4.05 0.16 -4.36
N GLY A 190 -3.34 1.09 -3.74
CA GLY A 190 -2.58 2.13 -4.45
C GLY A 190 -3.41 3.32 -4.92
N GLU A 191 -4.74 3.24 -4.83
CA GLU A 191 -5.65 4.31 -5.22
C GLU A 191 -6.17 5.06 -3.97
N THR A 192 -6.47 6.34 -4.15
CA THR A 192 -7.07 7.17 -3.08
C THR A 192 -8.58 7.01 -3.09
N THR A 193 -9.13 6.56 -1.96
CA THR A 193 -10.59 6.48 -1.75
C THR A 193 -11.05 7.67 -0.92
N THR A 194 -12.16 8.29 -1.33
CA THR A 194 -12.78 9.41 -0.61
C THR A 194 -14.09 8.96 0.03
N THR A 195 -14.24 9.19 1.32
CA THR A 195 -15.44 8.86 2.10
C THR A 195 -16.08 10.14 2.62
N ALA A 196 -17.41 10.25 2.48
CA ALA A 196 -18.18 11.39 2.95
C ALA A 196 -19.18 10.95 4.03
N THR A 197 -19.09 11.56 5.22
CA THR A 197 -19.95 11.24 6.37
C THR A 197 -20.67 12.50 6.84
N ILE A 198 -22.00 12.44 6.93
CA ILE A 198 -22.79 13.54 7.48
C ILE A 198 -22.78 13.46 9.01
N MET A 199 -22.37 14.55 9.64
CA MET A 199 -22.41 14.74 11.09
C MET A 199 -23.47 15.79 11.43
N GLU A 200 -24.33 15.46 12.39
CA GLU A 200 -25.34 16.37 12.93
C GLU A 200 -25.16 16.50 14.45
N VAL A 201 -25.18 17.73 14.94
CA VAL A 201 -25.10 18.05 16.37
C VAL A 201 -26.23 19.00 16.73
N ASN A 202 -26.97 18.66 17.78
CA ASN A 202 -27.91 19.58 18.40
C ASN A 202 -27.32 20.09 19.71
N HIS A 203 -27.16 21.40 19.85
CA HIS A 203 -26.56 22.03 21.02
C HIS A 203 -27.56 22.99 21.68
N GLN A 204 -27.78 22.81 22.98
CA GLN A 204 -28.62 23.70 23.78
C GLN A 204 -27.82 24.90 24.26
N VAL A 205 -28.29 26.10 23.93
CA VAL A 205 -27.66 27.35 24.36
C VAL A 205 -28.61 28.20 25.18
N HIS A 206 -28.10 28.74 26.28
CA HIS A 206 -28.81 29.77 27.05
C HIS A 206 -28.70 31.12 26.32
N VAL A 207 -29.85 31.72 26.00
CA VAL A 207 -29.94 32.95 25.23
C VAL A 207 -30.61 34.02 26.10
N PRO A 208 -29.87 35.06 26.53
CA PRO A 208 -30.42 36.16 27.32
C PRO A 208 -31.59 36.88 26.62
N PRO A 209 -32.39 37.65 27.37
CA PRO A 209 -33.44 38.49 26.79
C PRO A 209 -32.93 39.33 25.62
N MET A 210 -33.75 39.46 24.57
CA MET A 210 -33.49 40.35 23.43
C MET A 210 -32.11 40.17 22.76
N THR A 211 -31.53 38.97 22.81
CA THR A 211 -30.16 38.69 22.35
C THR A 211 -30.13 37.61 21.27
N LYS A 212 -29.11 37.65 20.41
CA LYS A 212 -28.76 36.58 19.46
C LYS A 212 -27.44 35.93 19.86
N VAL A 213 -27.44 34.60 19.99
CA VAL A 213 -26.23 33.78 20.23
C VAL A 213 -25.89 33.06 18.93
N THR A 214 -24.63 33.12 18.52
CA THR A 214 -24.10 32.38 17.36
C THR A 214 -23.19 31.27 17.86
N VAL A 215 -23.42 30.06 17.40
CA VAL A 215 -22.62 28.87 17.71
C VAL A 215 -21.77 28.52 16.49
N TYR A 216 -20.50 28.28 16.74
CA TYR A 216 -19.51 27.88 15.75
C TYR A 216 -19.06 26.45 16.06
N LEU A 217 -19.14 25.55 15.08
CA LEU A 217 -18.61 24.21 15.17
C LEU A 217 -17.19 24.20 14.61
N MET A 218 -16.21 23.96 15.48
CA MET A 218 -14.80 23.85 15.12
C MET A 218 -14.39 22.37 15.14
N MET A 219 -13.63 21.94 14.14
CA MET A 219 -13.09 20.58 14.07
C MET A 219 -11.58 20.62 13.81
N SER A 220 -10.88 19.60 14.30
CA SER A 220 -9.47 19.38 13.96
C SER A 220 -9.41 18.62 12.64
N HIS A 221 -8.61 19.11 11.71
CA HIS A 221 -8.37 18.50 10.41
C HIS A 221 -6.87 18.30 10.25
N GLY A 222 -6.45 17.09 9.92
CA GLY A 222 -5.04 16.74 9.77
C GLY A 222 -4.84 15.51 8.89
N MET A 223 -3.59 15.09 8.75
CA MET A 223 -3.18 13.90 8.01
C MET A 223 -2.44 12.96 8.94
N CYS A 224 -2.54 11.65 8.69
CA CYS A 224 -1.74 10.66 9.40
C CYS A 224 -1.18 9.58 8.46
N ASP A 225 0.08 9.23 8.66
CA ASP A 225 0.71 8.06 8.05
C ASP A 225 0.81 6.95 9.11
N VAL A 226 0.30 5.76 8.78
CA VAL A 226 0.26 4.61 9.69
C VAL A 226 0.96 3.42 9.01
N PRO A 227 2.06 2.92 9.58
CA PRO A 227 2.73 1.72 9.09
C PRO A 227 1.85 0.46 9.18
#